data_AF-A0A7S2C223-F1
#
_entry.id   AF-A0A7S2C223-F1
#
_cell.length_a   1.000
_cell.length_b   1.000
_cell.length_c   1.000
_cell.angle_alpha   90.00
_cell.angle_beta   90.00
_cell.angle_gamma   90.00
#
_symmetry.space_group_name_H-M   'P 1'
#
loop_
_entity.id
_entity.type
_entity.pdbx_description
1 polymer ?
#
loop_
_entity_poly.entity_id
_entity_poly.type
_entity_poly.pdbx_seq_one_letter_code
_entity_poly.pdbx_strand_id
1 'polypeptide(L)'
;GSYVLDGVDGSSKVYFVHSFRVLQTPANADWTLTTTSYGGSEYVSSVQKGNVVAAQFHPEKSGATGLRVLGNFLGKHLGPGAASLPAVPAGAPTPAGGASVTLLAKRVIAALDVRSNDAGDLVVTKGDQYDVREAADGDGDKGAVRNLGKPVTLAQRYFEEGADEIVFLNITSFRQGVLDDAPMLKVLEKASENIFVPLTVGGGIRDYTDAAGRTWSALEVAARYFRAGADKVSIGSDAVDAAEKFRESGQKTGETSIEQIFHVYGRQAVVVSIDPQRVYVEKPDDAAAAAAGYTVVKAPVPNADGKQYCWYQATVKGGREARDIDAVQLAQACEELGAGELMINCINADGQGSGFELGLIQAVMDAVTIPVIASSGAGAPEHFTTAFNATPVQAALAAGMFHRKEVTIAEVKGHMAAAGVPVRG
;
A
#
# COMPACT_ATOMS: atom_id res chain seq x y z
N GLY A 1 -20.67 -27.86 6.51
CA GLY A 1 -20.18 -26.49 6.32
C GLY A 1 -20.17 -25.79 7.66
N SER A 2 -19.28 -24.82 7.86
CA SER A 2 -19.28 -24.00 9.07
C SER A 2 -20.15 -22.76 8.89
N TYR A 3 -20.97 -22.46 9.90
CA TYR A 3 -21.77 -21.25 9.99
C TYR A 3 -20.95 -19.96 9.79
N VAL A 4 -19.68 -19.95 10.21
CA VAL A 4 -18.85 -18.74 10.14
C VAL A 4 -18.54 -18.33 8.69
N LEU A 5 -18.60 -19.29 7.76
CA LEU A 5 -18.34 -19.10 6.34
C LEU A 5 -19.63 -19.09 5.50
N ASP A 6 -20.81 -18.97 6.14
CA ASP A 6 -22.07 -18.88 5.40
C ASP A 6 -22.03 -17.68 4.44
N GLY A 7 -22.24 -17.94 3.14
CA GLY A 7 -22.13 -16.94 2.08
C GLY A 7 -20.69 -16.56 1.70
N VAL A 8 -19.69 -17.36 2.08
CA VAL A 8 -18.29 -17.24 1.62
C VAL A 8 -17.93 -18.53 0.89
N ASP A 9 -17.37 -18.40 -0.31
CA ASP A 9 -16.99 -19.53 -1.16
C ASP A 9 -15.57 -19.38 -1.74
N GLY A 10 -15.13 -20.37 -2.53
CA GLY A 10 -13.77 -20.43 -3.06
C GLY A 10 -13.38 -19.30 -4.02
N SER A 11 -14.33 -18.50 -4.49
CA SER A 11 -14.02 -17.31 -5.30
C SER A 11 -13.82 -16.05 -4.46
N SER A 12 -14.36 -16.06 -3.23
CA SER A 12 -14.38 -14.91 -2.34
C SER A 12 -12.96 -14.48 -2.03
N LYS A 13 -12.68 -13.18 -2.13
CA LYS A 13 -11.35 -12.64 -1.83
C LYS A 13 -11.33 -12.12 -0.39
N VAL A 14 -10.32 -12.54 0.36
CA VAL A 14 -10.02 -12.09 1.72
C VAL A 14 -8.57 -11.64 1.80
N TYR A 15 -8.26 -10.79 2.78
CA TYR A 15 -6.97 -10.15 2.91
C TYR A 15 -6.03 -10.95 3.81
N PHE A 16 -4.94 -11.45 3.23
CA PHE A 16 -3.83 -12.10 3.92
C PHE A 16 -2.62 -11.17 3.94
N VAL A 17 -1.94 -11.08 5.09
CA VAL A 17 -0.73 -10.27 5.25
C VAL A 17 0.21 -10.94 6.25
N HIS A 18 1.02 -11.89 5.77
CA HIS A 18 1.88 -12.72 6.63
C HIS A 18 3.05 -13.33 5.86
N SER A 19 4.14 -13.62 6.57
CA SER A 19 5.28 -14.41 6.02
C SER A 19 5.27 -15.87 6.49
N PHE A 20 4.64 -16.16 7.62
CA PHE A 20 4.58 -17.49 8.22
C PHE A 20 3.16 -18.05 8.16
N ARG A 21 3.03 -19.35 7.96
CA ARG A 21 1.73 -20.01 7.80
C ARG A 21 1.74 -21.41 8.38
N VAL A 22 0.56 -21.93 8.68
CA VAL A 22 0.38 -23.30 9.18
C VAL A 22 0.13 -24.24 8.00
N LEU A 23 0.96 -25.26 7.86
CA LEU A 23 0.73 -26.34 6.89
C LEU A 23 -0.27 -27.35 7.44
N GLN A 24 -1.08 -27.92 6.55
CA GLN A 24 -1.96 -29.01 6.92
C GLN A 24 -1.14 -30.28 7.18
N THR A 25 -1.43 -30.96 8.28
CA THR A 25 -0.79 -32.22 8.69
C THR A 25 -1.86 -33.16 9.25
N PRO A 26 -1.61 -34.47 9.35
CA PRO A 26 -2.54 -35.39 10.02
C PRO A 26 -2.87 -34.97 11.46
N ALA A 27 -1.96 -34.29 12.15
CA ALA A 27 -2.14 -33.86 13.54
C ALA A 27 -3.09 -32.65 13.71
N ASN A 28 -3.35 -31.87 12.66
CA ASN A 28 -4.26 -30.72 12.69
C ASN A 28 -5.44 -30.86 11.70
N ALA A 29 -5.61 -32.05 11.11
CA ALA A 29 -6.64 -32.31 10.12
C ALA A 29 -8.07 -32.15 10.68
N ASP A 30 -8.28 -32.48 11.96
CA ASP A 30 -9.56 -32.33 12.65
C ASP A 30 -9.89 -30.89 13.05
N TRP A 31 -8.92 -29.96 12.95
CA TRP A 31 -9.10 -28.52 13.16
C TRP A 31 -9.24 -27.74 11.86
N THR A 32 -8.67 -28.23 10.76
CA THR A 32 -8.63 -27.50 9.49
C THR A 32 -10.04 -27.27 8.96
N LEU A 33 -10.42 -26.00 8.82
CA LEU A 33 -11.72 -25.61 8.26
C LEU A 33 -11.62 -25.27 6.77
N THR A 34 -10.64 -24.45 6.40
CA THR A 34 -10.33 -24.14 5.00
C THR A 34 -8.83 -24.12 4.75
N THR A 35 -8.46 -24.41 3.51
CA THR A 35 -7.11 -24.23 2.98
C THR A 35 -7.09 -23.15 1.90
N THR A 36 -5.90 -22.66 1.57
CA THR A 36 -5.65 -21.77 0.43
C THR A 36 -4.25 -22.01 -0.10
N SER A 37 -4.01 -21.67 -1.35
CA SER A 37 -2.76 -21.92 -2.08
C SER A 37 -2.05 -20.61 -2.41
N TYR A 38 -0.75 -20.55 -2.11
CA TYR A 38 0.13 -19.43 -2.46
C TYR A 38 1.55 -19.93 -2.74
N GLY A 39 2.15 -19.47 -3.84
CA GLY A 39 3.53 -19.84 -4.20
C GLY A 39 3.75 -21.35 -4.37
N GLY A 40 2.77 -22.07 -4.92
CA GLY A 40 2.84 -23.52 -5.13
C GLY A 40 2.65 -24.37 -3.85
N SER A 41 2.30 -23.75 -2.72
CA SER A 41 2.04 -24.45 -1.46
C SER A 41 0.62 -24.17 -0.98
N GLU A 42 -0.08 -25.23 -0.60
CA GLU A 42 -1.33 -25.14 0.15
C GLU A 42 -1.04 -24.96 1.65
N TYR A 43 -1.87 -24.17 2.34
CA TYR A 43 -1.78 -23.95 3.78
C TYR A 43 -3.16 -23.72 4.40
N VAL A 44 -3.25 -23.88 5.72
CA VAL A 44 -4.49 -23.68 6.48
C VAL A 44 -4.83 -22.19 6.53
N SER A 45 -5.98 -21.82 5.97
CA SER A 45 -6.48 -20.44 5.94
C SER A 45 -7.46 -20.13 7.06
N SER A 46 -8.15 -21.13 7.59
CA SER A 46 -8.95 -21.03 8.81
C SER A 46 -9.07 -22.37 9.53
N VAL A 47 -9.33 -22.33 10.83
CA VAL A 47 -9.54 -23.50 11.69
C VAL A 47 -10.84 -23.37 12.48
N GLN A 48 -11.43 -24.51 12.81
CA GLN A 48 -12.54 -24.58 13.74
C GLN A 48 -12.58 -25.91 14.46
N LYS A 49 -12.70 -25.86 15.79
CA LYS A 49 -12.99 -27.02 16.64
C LYS A 49 -13.89 -26.63 17.80
N GLY A 50 -15.08 -27.20 17.85
CA GLY A 50 -16.11 -26.81 18.83
C GLY A 50 -16.48 -25.33 18.69
N ASN A 51 -16.23 -24.55 19.74
CA ASN A 51 -16.46 -23.11 19.81
C ASN A 51 -15.23 -22.26 19.47
N VAL A 52 -14.08 -22.89 19.18
CA VAL A 52 -12.88 -22.17 18.76
C VAL A 52 -12.91 -22.01 17.24
N VAL A 53 -12.76 -20.77 16.77
CA VAL A 53 -12.63 -20.41 15.36
C VAL A 53 -11.47 -19.42 15.23
N ALA A 54 -10.62 -19.60 14.23
CA ALA A 54 -9.58 -18.63 13.89
C ALA A 54 -9.34 -18.58 12.38
N ALA A 55 -8.95 -17.40 11.89
CA ALA A 55 -8.59 -17.16 10.49
C ALA A 55 -7.14 -16.66 10.41
N GLN A 56 -6.42 -17.10 9.38
CA GLN A 56 -5.10 -16.58 9.04
C GLN A 56 -5.20 -15.24 8.28
N PHE A 57 -6.30 -15.03 7.56
CA PHE A 57 -6.65 -13.75 6.95
C PHE A 57 -7.29 -12.81 7.99
N HIS A 58 -7.42 -11.53 7.64
CA HIS A 58 -8.02 -10.48 8.46
C HIS A 58 -9.44 -10.17 7.98
N PRO A 59 -10.51 -10.69 8.63
CA PRO A 59 -11.89 -10.37 8.26
C PRO A 59 -12.17 -8.86 8.28
N GLU A 60 -11.65 -8.14 9.28
CA GLU A 60 -11.79 -6.69 9.42
C GLU A 60 -11.11 -5.88 8.30
N LYS A 61 -10.23 -6.51 7.50
CA LYS A 61 -9.57 -5.93 6.32
C LYS A 61 -9.98 -6.58 5.00
N SER A 62 -11.02 -7.41 5.03
CA SER A 62 -11.52 -8.16 3.86
C SER A 62 -12.83 -7.58 3.30
N GLY A 63 -13.11 -6.30 3.57
CA GLY A 63 -14.32 -5.60 3.14
C GLY A 63 -15.60 -6.35 3.48
N ALA A 64 -16.53 -6.36 2.53
CA ALA A 64 -17.81 -7.04 2.63
C ALA A 64 -17.73 -8.51 3.06
N THR A 65 -16.82 -9.27 2.44
CA THR A 65 -16.64 -10.70 2.72
C THR A 65 -16.24 -10.91 4.16
N GLY A 66 -15.31 -10.11 4.68
CA GLY A 66 -14.88 -10.23 6.05
C GLY A 66 -15.88 -9.74 7.10
N LEU A 67 -16.62 -8.66 6.81
CA LEU A 67 -17.74 -8.25 7.66
C LEU A 67 -18.82 -9.33 7.76
N ARG A 68 -19.08 -10.08 6.67
CA ARG A 68 -19.96 -11.26 6.70
C ARG A 68 -19.42 -12.35 7.62
N VAL A 69 -18.12 -12.67 7.54
CA VAL A 69 -17.48 -13.65 8.44
C VAL A 69 -17.63 -13.24 9.90
N LEU A 70 -17.36 -11.98 10.24
CA LEU A 70 -17.54 -11.45 11.60
C LEU A 70 -19.00 -11.47 12.04
N GLY A 71 -19.91 -11.07 11.15
CA GLY A 71 -21.36 -11.10 11.40
C GLY A 71 -21.88 -12.51 11.66
N ASN A 72 -21.43 -13.50 10.89
CA ASN A 72 -21.78 -14.91 11.09
C ASN A 72 -21.26 -15.43 12.44
N PHE A 73 -20.01 -15.07 12.79
CA PHE A 73 -19.43 -15.41 14.08
C PHE A 73 -20.28 -14.85 15.23
N LEU A 74 -20.58 -13.56 15.21
CA LEU A 74 -21.34 -12.86 16.25
C LEU A 74 -22.81 -13.31 16.30
N GLY A 75 -23.47 -13.49 15.15
CA GLY A 75 -24.89 -13.82 15.05
C GLY A 75 -25.25 -15.13 15.75
N LYS A 76 -24.35 -16.13 15.72
CA LYS A 76 -24.54 -17.37 16.49
C LYS A 76 -24.50 -17.17 18.01
N HIS A 77 -23.78 -16.15 18.48
CA HIS A 77 -23.52 -15.91 19.90
C HIS A 77 -24.40 -14.82 20.52
N LEU A 78 -25.00 -13.94 19.72
CA LEU A 78 -25.79 -12.79 20.19
C LEU A 78 -27.31 -12.94 20.02
N GLY A 79 -27.80 -14.02 19.38
CA GLY A 79 -29.23 -14.25 19.16
C GLY A 79 -29.87 -13.28 18.13
N PRO A 80 -31.21 -13.32 17.95
CA PRO A 80 -31.93 -12.59 16.90
C PRO A 80 -31.81 -11.05 16.93
N GLY A 81 -31.21 -10.47 17.98
CA GLY A 81 -31.05 -9.03 18.19
C GLY A 81 -29.75 -8.43 17.64
N ALA A 82 -28.84 -9.23 17.05
CA ALA A 82 -27.60 -8.75 16.44
C ALA A 82 -27.77 -8.11 15.05
N ALA A 83 -28.99 -7.73 14.70
CA ALA A 83 -29.36 -7.17 13.41
C ALA A 83 -29.13 -5.65 13.39
N SER A 84 -27.90 -5.24 13.09
CA SER A 84 -27.61 -4.13 12.14
C SER A 84 -26.10 -3.93 12.02
N LEU A 85 -25.39 -4.92 11.45
CA LEU A 85 -24.12 -4.58 10.80
C LEU A 85 -24.46 -3.77 9.53
N PRO A 86 -23.67 -2.74 9.18
CA PRO A 86 -23.94 -1.91 8.01
C PRO A 86 -24.14 -2.79 6.77
N ALA A 87 -25.23 -2.54 6.05
CA ALA A 87 -25.54 -3.26 4.83
C ALA A 87 -24.43 -2.97 3.80
N VAL A 88 -23.77 -4.03 3.35
CA VAL A 88 -22.86 -3.96 2.21
C VAL A 88 -23.68 -3.60 0.96
N PRO A 89 -23.19 -2.70 0.08
CA PRO A 89 -23.83 -2.43 -1.21
C PRO A 89 -24.11 -3.72 -1.98
N ALA A 90 -25.33 -3.87 -2.48
CA ALA A 90 -25.71 -4.98 -3.34
C ALA A 90 -24.97 -4.87 -4.68
N GLY A 91 -24.07 -5.83 -4.97
CA GLY A 91 -23.30 -5.81 -6.21
C GLY A 91 -22.24 -6.90 -6.36
N ALA A 92 -21.90 -7.66 -5.31
CA ALA A 92 -20.91 -8.72 -5.42
C ALA A 92 -21.40 -9.82 -6.40
N PRO A 93 -20.67 -10.11 -7.50
CA PRO A 93 -21.07 -11.12 -8.46
C PRO A 93 -21.16 -12.50 -7.81
N THR A 94 -22.21 -13.25 -8.15
CA THR A 94 -22.38 -14.65 -7.74
C THR A 94 -21.30 -15.50 -8.41
N PRO A 95 -20.50 -16.26 -7.65
CA PRO A 95 -19.38 -16.97 -8.25
C PRO A 95 -19.74 -18.28 -8.92
N ALA A 96 -19.13 -18.52 -10.08
CA ALA A 96 -19.13 -19.80 -10.76
C ALA A 96 -17.96 -20.68 -10.28
N GLY A 97 -18.28 -21.87 -9.75
CA GLY A 97 -17.48 -23.10 -9.81
C GLY A 97 -15.99 -23.11 -9.40
N GLY A 98 -15.69 -23.86 -8.33
CA GLY A 98 -14.73 -24.99 -8.35
C GLY A 98 -13.32 -24.80 -8.92
N ALA A 99 -12.59 -23.73 -8.60
CA ALA A 99 -11.14 -23.68 -8.87
C ALA A 99 -10.38 -24.53 -7.84
N SER A 100 -9.51 -25.45 -8.29
CA SER A 100 -8.63 -26.24 -7.42
C SER A 100 -7.42 -25.46 -6.88
N VAL A 101 -7.17 -24.26 -7.41
CA VAL A 101 -6.06 -23.37 -7.02
C VAL A 101 -6.62 -21.98 -6.76
N THR A 102 -6.31 -21.42 -5.60
CA THR A 102 -6.67 -20.05 -5.25
C THR A 102 -5.79 -19.05 -5.99
N LEU A 103 -6.39 -18.01 -6.55
CA LEU A 103 -5.69 -16.93 -7.25
C LEU A 103 -5.64 -15.68 -6.37
N LEU A 104 -4.44 -15.14 -6.20
CA LEU A 104 -4.25 -13.80 -5.64
C LEU A 104 -4.84 -12.77 -6.61
N ALA A 105 -5.73 -11.92 -6.11
CA ALA A 105 -6.20 -10.78 -6.89
C ALA A 105 -5.06 -9.79 -7.11
N LYS A 106 -4.96 -9.24 -8.32
CA LYS A 106 -4.09 -8.10 -8.59
C LYS A 106 -4.72 -6.87 -7.94
N ARG A 107 -3.92 -6.19 -7.13
CA ARG A 107 -4.41 -5.21 -6.15
C ARG A 107 -4.45 -3.81 -6.77
N VAL A 108 -5.61 -3.16 -6.71
CA VAL A 108 -5.77 -1.75 -7.13
C VAL A 108 -5.71 -0.86 -5.89
N ILE A 109 -4.65 -0.07 -5.79
CA ILE A 109 -4.39 0.83 -4.66
C ILE A 109 -4.77 2.25 -5.03
N ALA A 110 -5.55 2.91 -4.17
CA ALA A 110 -5.86 4.32 -4.30
C ALA A 110 -5.00 5.13 -3.32
N ALA A 111 -4.33 6.18 -3.80
CA ALA A 111 -3.53 7.05 -2.95
C ALA A 111 -4.08 8.47 -2.91
N LEU A 112 -3.92 9.14 -1.76
CA LEU A 112 -4.25 10.54 -1.58
C LEU A 112 -3.14 11.29 -0.81
N ASP A 113 -2.83 12.48 -1.30
CA ASP A 113 -1.97 13.44 -0.60
C ASP A 113 -2.76 14.12 0.51
N VAL A 114 -2.23 14.12 1.73
CA VAL A 114 -2.78 14.88 2.85
C VAL A 114 -1.83 16.03 3.17
N ARG A 115 -2.31 17.26 2.99
CA ARG A 115 -1.54 18.50 3.20
C ARG A 115 -2.25 19.40 4.20
N SER A 116 -1.52 20.38 4.73
CA SER A 116 -2.09 21.49 5.49
C SER A 116 -2.18 22.72 4.59
N ASN A 117 -3.33 23.38 4.54
CA ASN A 117 -3.47 24.69 3.88
C ASN A 117 -2.97 25.84 4.79
N ASP A 118 -3.01 27.07 4.30
CA ASP A 118 -2.57 28.27 5.04
C ASP A 118 -3.37 28.53 6.33
N ALA A 119 -4.60 28.01 6.41
CA ALA A 119 -5.44 28.08 7.61
C ALA A 119 -5.15 26.94 8.62
N GLY A 120 -4.23 26.02 8.29
CA GLY A 120 -3.91 24.85 9.10
C GLY A 120 -4.87 23.66 8.94
N ASP A 121 -5.84 23.75 8.03
CA ASP A 121 -6.77 22.66 7.74
C ASP A 121 -6.13 21.58 6.88
N LEU A 122 -6.57 20.33 7.10
CA LEU A 122 -6.17 19.24 6.24
C LEU A 122 -6.96 19.26 4.93
N VAL A 123 -6.24 19.21 3.83
CA VAL A 123 -6.80 19.19 2.48
C VAL A 123 -6.18 18.06 1.67
N VAL A 124 -6.92 17.62 0.65
CA VAL A 124 -6.40 16.74 -0.39
C VAL A 124 -6.19 17.58 -1.65
N THR A 125 -5.01 17.50 -2.24
CA THR A 125 -4.68 18.16 -3.50
C THR A 125 -3.84 17.22 -4.34
N LYS A 126 -3.94 17.28 -5.66
CA LYS A 126 -2.93 16.67 -6.54
C LYS A 126 -2.36 17.72 -7.47
N GLY A 127 -1.04 17.91 -7.44
CA GLY A 127 -0.21 18.36 -8.57
C GLY A 127 -0.43 19.75 -9.18
N ASP A 128 -1.62 20.33 -9.07
CA ASP A 128 -1.98 21.65 -9.57
C ASP A 128 -2.78 22.38 -8.49
N GLN A 129 -2.55 23.68 -8.39
CA GLN A 129 -3.22 24.58 -7.45
C GLN A 129 -4.75 24.49 -7.62
N TYR A 130 -5.42 23.71 -6.79
CA TYR A 130 -6.83 23.93 -6.51
C TYR A 130 -6.90 25.09 -5.52
N ASP A 131 -7.37 26.24 -5.99
CA ASP A 131 -7.73 27.39 -5.15
C ASP A 131 -8.95 27.00 -4.31
N VAL A 132 -8.71 26.49 -3.10
CA VAL A 132 -9.77 26.03 -2.18
C VAL A 132 -10.38 27.25 -1.49
N ARG A 133 -11.10 28.09 -2.24
CA ARG A 133 -12.01 29.09 -1.70
C ARG A 133 -13.44 28.55 -1.74
N GLU A 134 -13.79 27.75 -0.75
CA GLU A 134 -15.20 27.53 -0.41
C GLU A 134 -15.60 28.51 0.68
N ALA A 135 -16.69 29.24 0.42
CA ALA A 135 -17.21 30.32 1.25
C ALA A 135 -17.53 29.85 2.66
N ALA A 136 -17.05 30.61 3.65
CA ALA A 136 -17.35 30.41 5.05
C ALA A 136 -18.81 30.83 5.34
N ASP A 137 -19.69 29.86 5.55
CA ASP A 137 -20.96 30.09 6.21
C ASP A 137 -20.79 29.95 7.73
N GLY A 138 -20.96 31.08 8.42
CA GLY A 138 -21.79 31.16 9.63
C GLY A 138 -21.35 30.46 10.92
N ASP A 139 -20.88 31.30 11.84
CA ASP A 139 -20.97 31.17 13.30
C ASP A 139 -19.90 30.37 14.06
N GLY A 140 -19.53 30.95 15.20
CA GLY A 140 -18.26 30.79 15.88
C GLY A 140 -18.25 29.74 16.98
N ASP A 141 -17.15 29.00 17.02
CA ASP A 141 -16.55 28.53 18.27
C ASP A 141 -15.03 28.34 18.07
N LYS A 142 -14.26 28.59 19.12
CA LYS A 142 -12.79 28.69 19.09
C LYS A 142 -12.13 27.30 19.05
N GLY A 143 -11.27 27.09 18.05
CA GLY A 143 -10.06 26.26 18.15
C GLY A 143 -10.22 24.74 18.03
N ALA A 144 -10.23 24.21 16.80
CA ALA A 144 -9.73 22.89 16.42
C ALA A 144 -9.82 22.72 14.89
N VAL A 145 -8.79 22.11 14.29
CA VAL A 145 -8.65 21.64 12.89
C VAL A 145 -10.00 21.49 12.16
N ARG A 146 -10.39 22.52 11.38
CA ARG A 146 -11.73 22.68 10.83
C ARG A 146 -11.80 22.16 9.39
N ASN A 147 -11.17 21.02 9.06
CA ASN A 147 -11.48 20.27 7.84
C ASN A 147 -10.92 18.81 7.75
N LEU A 148 -10.93 18.05 8.85
CA LEU A 148 -10.57 16.60 8.80
C LEU A 148 -11.42 15.77 7.81
N GLY A 149 -12.59 16.29 7.41
CA GLY A 149 -13.56 15.57 6.57
C GLY A 149 -13.07 15.28 5.15
N LYS A 150 -12.27 16.16 4.52
CA LYS A 150 -11.91 15.99 3.10
C LYS A 150 -11.08 14.72 2.83
N PRO A 151 -9.98 14.43 3.57
CA PRO A 151 -9.23 13.18 3.41
C PRO A 151 -10.06 11.93 3.75
N VAL A 152 -10.84 11.98 4.83
CA VAL A 152 -11.66 10.83 5.29
C VAL A 152 -12.76 10.50 4.28
N THR A 153 -13.52 11.51 3.82
CA THR A 153 -14.57 11.33 2.82
C THR A 153 -14.01 10.81 1.50
N LEU A 154 -12.84 11.28 1.07
CA LEU A 154 -12.22 10.77 -0.14
C LEU A 154 -11.76 9.32 0.01
N ALA A 155 -11.14 8.96 1.14
CA ALA A 155 -10.77 7.58 1.42
C ALA A 155 -12.00 6.67 1.48
N GLN A 156 -13.08 7.10 2.14
CA GLN A 156 -14.34 6.38 2.16
C GLN A 156 -14.87 6.14 0.75
N ARG A 157 -14.83 7.16 -0.11
CA ARG A 157 -15.22 7.03 -1.52
C ARG A 157 -14.37 6.00 -2.26
N TYR A 158 -13.04 6.01 -2.08
CA TYR A 158 -12.17 5.00 -2.70
C TYR A 158 -12.51 3.59 -2.25
N PHE A 159 -12.81 3.39 -0.97
CA PHE A 159 -13.25 2.09 -0.46
C PHE A 159 -14.58 1.64 -1.10
N GLU A 160 -15.56 2.54 -1.19
CA GLU A 160 -16.87 2.28 -1.81
C GLU A 160 -16.77 2.00 -3.31
N GLU A 161 -15.86 2.69 -4.01
CA GLU A 161 -15.53 2.45 -5.43
C GLU A 161 -14.72 1.15 -5.64
N GLY A 162 -14.32 0.48 -4.55
CA GLY A 162 -13.72 -0.85 -4.58
C GLY A 162 -12.19 -0.88 -4.48
N ALA A 163 -11.53 0.16 -3.95
CA ALA A 163 -10.09 0.10 -3.67
C ALA A 163 -9.74 -1.13 -2.82
N ASP A 164 -8.60 -1.77 -3.11
CA ASP A 164 -8.12 -2.93 -2.34
C ASP A 164 -7.20 -2.53 -1.20
N GLU A 165 -6.65 -1.31 -1.23
CA GLU A 165 -5.89 -0.64 -0.17
C GLU A 165 -5.95 0.87 -0.41
N ILE A 166 -5.84 1.64 0.66
CA ILE A 166 -5.77 3.10 0.60
C ILE A 166 -4.46 3.58 1.21
N VAL A 167 -3.73 4.40 0.45
CA VAL A 167 -2.46 5.00 0.86
C VAL A 167 -2.64 6.49 1.15
N PHE A 168 -2.34 6.90 2.37
CA PHE A 168 -2.29 8.30 2.77
C PHE A 168 -0.85 8.80 2.73
N LEU A 169 -0.56 9.74 1.83
CA LEU A 169 0.73 10.40 1.72
C LEU A 169 0.71 11.66 2.59
N ASN A 170 1.30 11.57 3.79
CA ASN A 170 1.37 12.66 4.77
C ASN A 170 2.46 13.66 4.39
N ILE A 171 2.04 14.76 3.75
CA ILE A 171 2.88 15.88 3.33
C ILE A 171 2.58 17.13 4.19
N THR A 172 1.94 16.94 5.35
CA THR A 172 1.68 18.03 6.29
C THR A 172 2.99 18.62 6.82
N SER A 173 2.98 19.92 7.13
CA SER A 173 4.11 20.64 7.73
C SER A 173 4.35 20.27 9.19
N PHE A 174 3.44 19.51 9.80
CA PHE A 174 3.49 19.07 11.21
C PHE A 174 4.54 18.00 11.52
N ARG A 175 5.52 17.76 10.64
CA ARG A 175 6.59 16.75 10.81
C ARG A 175 7.54 17.02 11.99
N GLN A 176 7.40 18.16 12.68
CA GLN A 176 8.13 18.53 13.89
C GLN A 176 7.20 18.88 15.06
N GLY A 177 5.88 18.72 14.88
CA GLY A 177 4.90 18.93 15.94
C GLY A 177 4.89 17.77 16.95
N VAL A 178 4.19 17.99 18.07
CA VAL A 178 3.92 16.93 19.06
C VAL A 178 3.16 15.79 18.36
N LEU A 179 3.71 14.58 18.42
CA LEU A 179 3.16 13.44 17.66
C LEU A 179 1.71 13.14 18.04
N ASP A 180 1.40 13.21 19.32
CA ASP A 180 0.07 12.87 19.85
C ASP A 180 -1.03 13.82 19.36
N ASP A 181 -0.65 15.02 18.92
CA ASP A 181 -1.54 16.03 18.35
C ASP A 181 -1.56 16.00 16.82
N ALA A 182 -0.83 15.07 16.19
CA ALA A 182 -0.70 15.01 14.74
C ALA A 182 -2.07 14.79 14.06
N PRO A 183 -2.53 15.74 13.21
CA PRO A 183 -3.86 15.63 12.58
C PRO A 183 -4.05 14.35 11.74
N MET A 184 -2.97 13.81 11.18
CA MET A 184 -2.99 12.57 10.42
C MET A 184 -3.42 11.35 11.25
N LEU A 185 -3.13 11.33 12.57
CA LEU A 185 -3.64 10.28 13.46
C LEU A 185 -5.17 10.32 13.52
N LYS A 186 -5.75 11.52 13.62
CA LYS A 186 -7.22 11.70 13.62
C LYS A 186 -7.87 11.35 12.29
N VAL A 187 -7.18 11.59 11.17
CA VAL A 187 -7.65 11.12 9.85
C VAL A 187 -7.73 9.60 9.81
N LEU A 188 -6.69 8.89 10.27
CA LEU A 188 -6.68 7.44 10.30
C LEU A 188 -7.72 6.86 11.26
N GLU A 189 -7.85 7.45 12.47
CA GLU A 189 -8.85 7.01 13.45
C GLU A 189 -10.25 7.05 12.81
N LYS A 190 -10.63 8.19 12.24
CA LYS A 190 -11.93 8.37 11.57
C LYS A 190 -12.10 7.52 10.31
N ALA A 191 -11.04 7.36 9.51
CA ALA A 191 -11.09 6.51 8.32
C ALA A 191 -11.33 5.03 8.72
N SER A 192 -10.66 4.56 9.78
CA SER A 192 -10.75 3.18 10.25
C SER A 192 -12.11 2.78 10.81
N GLU A 193 -12.97 3.75 11.15
CA GLU A 193 -14.35 3.49 11.60
C GLU A 193 -15.21 2.84 10.52
N ASN A 194 -14.97 3.14 9.24
CA ASN A 194 -15.86 2.75 8.12
C ASN A 194 -15.13 2.10 6.94
N ILE A 195 -13.79 2.10 6.93
CA ILE A 195 -12.99 1.55 5.83
C ILE A 195 -12.38 0.21 6.25
N PHE A 196 -12.91 -0.87 5.68
CA PHE A 196 -12.55 -2.25 6.01
C PHE A 196 -11.62 -2.89 4.98
N VAL A 197 -10.67 -2.10 4.48
CA VAL A 197 -9.52 -2.53 3.67
C VAL A 197 -8.24 -1.99 4.31
N PRO A 198 -7.05 -2.52 3.94
CA PRO A 198 -5.79 -2.04 4.48
C PRO A 198 -5.60 -0.53 4.27
N LEU A 199 -5.06 0.13 5.29
CA LEU A 199 -4.67 1.53 5.28
C LEU A 199 -3.15 1.62 5.43
N THR A 200 -2.50 2.29 4.50
CA THR A 200 -1.06 2.56 4.53
C THR A 200 -0.84 4.05 4.74
N VAL A 201 0.08 4.43 5.62
CA VAL A 201 0.46 5.83 5.81
C VAL A 201 1.94 6.04 5.51
N GLY A 202 2.25 7.00 4.65
CA GLY A 202 3.62 7.39 4.32
C GLY A 202 3.93 8.82 4.75
N GLY A 203 5.19 9.08 5.11
CA GLY A 203 5.68 10.42 5.43
C GLY A 203 5.77 10.69 6.94
N GLY A 204 7.00 11.00 7.39
CA GLY A 204 7.29 11.30 8.80
C GLY A 204 7.63 10.09 9.66
N ILE A 205 7.70 8.89 9.08
CA ILE A 205 8.05 7.65 9.79
C ILE A 205 9.57 7.53 9.91
N ARG A 206 10.12 8.11 10.98
CA ARG A 206 11.56 8.14 11.29
C ARG A 206 11.78 8.58 12.74
N ASP A 207 13.01 8.47 13.21
CA ASP A 207 13.42 9.10 14.46
C ASP A 207 13.30 10.63 14.35
N TYR A 208 12.74 11.26 15.38
CA TYR A 208 12.73 12.72 15.48
C TYR A 208 12.51 13.21 16.92
N THR A 209 12.86 14.48 17.17
CA THR A 209 12.50 15.18 18.41
C THR A 209 11.42 16.20 18.11
N ASP A 210 10.33 16.15 18.86
CA ASP A 210 9.18 17.05 18.67
C ASP A 210 9.38 18.43 19.33
N ALA A 211 8.44 19.33 19.08
CA ALA A 211 8.45 20.69 19.64
C ALA A 211 8.38 20.75 21.18
N ALA A 212 7.97 19.68 21.85
CA ALA A 212 7.99 19.57 23.31
C ALA A 212 9.32 19.02 23.86
N GLY A 213 10.28 18.71 22.97
CA GLY A 213 11.59 18.18 23.32
C GLY A 213 11.61 16.68 23.58
N ARG A 214 10.51 15.96 23.27
CA ARG A 214 10.48 14.49 23.36
C ARG A 214 11.09 13.89 22.10
N THR A 215 12.04 12.99 22.28
CA THR A 215 12.55 12.14 21.21
C THR A 215 11.63 10.94 21.02
N TRP A 216 11.31 10.66 19.77
CA TRP A 216 10.53 9.52 19.31
C TRP A 216 11.39 8.68 18.39
N SER A 217 11.44 7.37 18.64
CA SER A 217 12.01 6.44 17.65
C SER A 217 11.03 6.18 16.50
N ALA A 218 11.53 5.75 15.35
CA ALA A 218 10.73 5.37 14.19
C ALA A 218 9.71 4.28 14.57
N LEU A 219 10.09 3.35 15.45
CA LEU A 219 9.18 2.36 16.00
C LEU A 219 8.04 3.00 16.80
N GLU A 220 8.33 3.94 17.70
CA GLU A 220 7.28 4.63 18.46
C GLU A 220 6.36 5.42 17.53
N VAL A 221 6.91 6.11 16.53
CA VAL A 221 6.12 6.82 15.52
C VAL A 221 5.18 5.87 14.78
N ALA A 222 5.72 4.78 14.22
CA ALA A 222 4.91 3.77 13.54
C ALA A 222 3.85 3.16 14.46
N ALA A 223 4.22 2.87 15.71
CA ALA A 223 3.32 2.32 16.71
C ALA A 223 2.14 3.24 17.08
N ARG A 224 2.29 4.57 16.97
CA ARG A 224 1.18 5.53 17.09
C ARG A 224 0.27 5.47 15.87
N TYR A 225 0.85 5.44 14.66
CA TYR A 225 0.08 5.30 13.42
C TYR A 225 -0.70 3.98 13.34
N PHE A 226 -0.11 2.87 13.76
CA PHE A 226 -0.82 1.58 13.80
C PHE A 226 -2.01 1.60 14.77
N ARG A 227 -1.83 2.17 15.97
CA ARG A 227 -2.93 2.34 16.95
C ARG A 227 -4.03 3.29 16.45
N ALA A 228 -3.69 4.22 15.57
CA ALA A 228 -4.65 5.12 14.95
C ALA A 228 -5.40 4.47 13.77
N GLY A 229 -5.03 3.27 13.33
CA GLY A 229 -5.76 2.51 12.30
C GLY A 229 -4.98 2.22 11.02
N ALA A 230 -3.72 2.65 10.91
CA ALA A 230 -2.85 2.17 9.83
C ALA A 230 -2.53 0.68 10.01
N ASP A 231 -2.41 -0.05 8.91
CA ASP A 231 -1.95 -1.44 8.86
C ASP A 231 -0.49 -1.53 8.42
N LYS A 232 -0.03 -0.54 7.65
CA LYS A 232 1.34 -0.44 7.16
C LYS A 232 1.84 1.00 7.24
N VAL A 233 3.15 1.13 7.33
CA VAL A 233 3.86 2.41 7.21
C VAL A 233 4.76 2.42 6.00
N SER A 234 4.84 3.56 5.31
CA SER A 234 5.72 3.78 4.19
C SER A 234 6.91 4.67 4.56
N ILE A 235 8.12 4.14 4.35
CA ILE A 235 9.40 4.78 4.64
C ILE A 235 10.02 5.25 3.32
N GLY A 236 10.39 6.54 3.24
CA GLY A 236 10.97 7.16 2.05
C GLY A 236 12.46 7.46 2.23
N SER A 237 12.80 8.74 2.47
CA SER A 237 14.20 9.18 2.55
C SER A 237 15.06 8.43 3.57
N ASP A 238 14.48 8.08 4.72
CA ASP A 238 15.20 7.32 5.76
C ASP A 238 15.61 5.92 5.27
N ALA A 239 14.85 5.31 4.35
CA ALA A 239 15.21 4.03 3.74
C ALA A 239 16.44 4.15 2.83
N VAL A 240 16.62 5.29 2.17
CA VAL A 240 17.81 5.56 1.34
C VAL A 240 19.05 5.72 2.21
N ASP A 241 18.94 6.51 3.29
CA ASP A 241 20.02 6.67 4.26
C ASP A 241 20.40 5.33 4.92
N ALA A 242 19.40 4.49 5.24
CA ALA A 242 19.60 3.16 5.79
C ALA A 242 20.29 2.22 4.78
N ALA A 243 19.85 2.23 3.52
CA ALA A 243 20.41 1.40 2.46
C ALA A 243 21.86 1.76 2.14
N GLU A 244 22.22 3.04 2.07
CA GLU A 244 23.61 3.46 1.85
C GLU A 244 24.51 2.98 2.99
N LYS A 245 24.12 3.22 4.25
CA LYS A 245 24.87 2.73 5.41
C LYS A 245 25.01 1.21 5.41
N PHE A 246 23.95 0.48 5.04
CA PHE A 246 23.99 -0.96 4.92
C PHE A 246 24.93 -1.43 3.82
N ARG A 247 24.94 -0.76 2.66
CA ARG A 247 25.83 -1.10 1.54
C ARG A 247 27.29 -0.78 1.83
N GLU A 248 27.56 0.29 2.55
CA GLU A 248 28.90 0.68 2.97
C GLU A 248 29.47 -0.27 4.03
N SER A 249 28.66 -0.62 5.04
CA SER A 249 29.11 -1.42 6.19
C SER A 249 28.95 -2.93 6.00
N GLY A 250 27.98 -3.37 5.18
CA GLY A 250 27.52 -4.76 5.10
C GLY A 250 26.80 -5.27 6.35
N GLN A 251 26.44 -4.39 7.30
CA GLN A 251 25.95 -4.77 8.62
C GLN A 251 24.50 -4.32 8.88
N LYS A 252 23.69 -5.26 9.38
CA LYS A 252 22.35 -4.98 9.93
C LYS A 252 22.54 -4.52 11.38
N THR A 253 22.22 -3.26 11.63
CA THR A 253 22.46 -2.61 12.93
C THR A 253 21.34 -2.85 13.93
N GLY A 254 20.13 -3.13 13.43
CA GLY A 254 18.90 -3.13 14.24
C GLY A 254 18.38 -1.72 14.55
N GLU A 255 19.06 -0.66 14.10
CA GLU A 255 18.78 0.73 14.47
C GLU A 255 18.06 1.52 13.36
N THR A 256 18.02 1.02 12.12
CA THR A 256 17.30 1.72 11.05
C THR A 256 15.79 1.66 11.26
N SER A 257 15.04 2.63 10.71
CA SER A 257 13.58 2.62 10.81
C SER A 257 12.96 1.33 10.28
N ILE A 258 13.50 0.79 9.17
CA ILE A 258 13.09 -0.48 8.58
C ILE A 258 13.26 -1.61 9.59
N GLU A 259 14.47 -1.79 10.13
CA GLU A 259 14.80 -2.87 11.06
C GLU A 259 13.97 -2.79 12.35
N GLN A 260 13.91 -1.60 12.98
CA GLN A 260 13.18 -1.40 14.23
C GLN A 260 11.70 -1.81 14.09
N ILE A 261 11.04 -1.40 13.01
CA ILE A 261 9.61 -1.67 12.78
C ILE A 261 9.42 -3.14 12.37
N PHE A 262 10.28 -3.65 11.49
CA PHE A 262 10.30 -5.06 11.07
C PHE A 262 10.38 -6.01 12.27
N HIS A 263 11.27 -5.75 13.22
CA HIS A 263 11.49 -6.64 14.37
C HIS A 263 10.26 -6.79 15.27
N VAL A 264 9.39 -5.78 15.35
CA VAL A 264 8.20 -5.81 16.22
C VAL A 264 6.94 -6.20 15.45
N TYR A 265 6.73 -5.64 14.27
CA TYR A 265 5.48 -5.77 13.52
C TYR A 265 5.57 -6.75 12.34
N GLY A 266 6.78 -7.25 12.04
CA GLY A 266 7.05 -8.08 10.87
C GLY A 266 7.18 -7.25 9.59
N ARG A 267 7.79 -7.86 8.56
CA ARG A 267 8.12 -7.16 7.30
C ARG A 267 6.87 -6.65 6.59
N GLN A 268 5.76 -7.36 6.76
CA GLN A 268 4.47 -7.04 6.13
C GLN A 268 3.90 -5.66 6.53
N ALA A 269 4.39 -5.07 7.63
CA ALA A 269 4.01 -3.73 8.08
C ALA A 269 4.89 -2.61 7.49
N VAL A 270 6.00 -2.96 6.81
CA VAL A 270 7.01 -2.01 6.31
C VAL A 270 6.97 -1.96 4.78
N VAL A 271 6.49 -0.83 4.26
CA VAL A 271 6.56 -0.48 2.85
C VAL A 271 7.72 0.50 2.64
N VAL A 272 8.52 0.34 1.59
CA VAL A 272 9.52 1.35 1.20
C VAL A 272 9.06 2.06 -0.06
N SER A 273 8.99 3.39 0.00
CA SER A 273 8.72 4.25 -1.16
C SER A 273 10.03 4.61 -1.84
N ILE A 274 10.23 4.13 -3.06
CA ILE A 274 11.41 4.44 -3.87
C ILE A 274 11.00 5.45 -4.93
N ASP A 275 11.68 6.61 -4.93
CA ASP A 275 11.42 7.74 -5.84
C ASP A 275 12.61 7.93 -6.79
N PRO A 276 12.74 7.12 -7.85
CA PRO A 276 13.88 7.24 -8.74
C PRO A 276 13.64 8.25 -9.87
N GLN A 277 14.76 8.74 -10.40
CA GLN A 277 14.82 9.56 -11.61
C GLN A 277 15.71 8.88 -12.66
N ARG A 278 15.30 8.96 -13.92
CA ARG A 278 16.01 8.39 -15.06
C ARG A 278 17.33 9.12 -15.33
N VAL A 279 18.42 8.35 -15.47
CA VAL A 279 19.73 8.81 -15.95
C VAL A 279 20.08 8.06 -17.23
N TYR A 280 20.15 8.77 -18.35
CA TYR A 280 20.39 8.17 -19.67
C TYR A 280 21.87 7.83 -19.91
N VAL A 281 22.09 6.69 -20.54
CA VAL A 281 23.42 6.21 -20.98
C VAL A 281 23.37 5.78 -22.45
N GLU A 282 24.53 5.73 -23.10
CA GLU A 282 24.62 5.44 -24.54
C GLU A 282 24.23 4.01 -24.89
N LYS A 283 24.64 3.06 -24.04
CA LYS A 283 24.60 1.63 -24.32
C LYS A 283 24.30 0.84 -23.04
N PRO A 284 23.80 -0.40 -23.15
CA PRO A 284 23.45 -1.21 -21.98
C PRO A 284 24.67 -1.61 -21.14
N ASP A 285 25.87 -1.67 -21.74
CA ASP A 285 27.15 -1.96 -21.09
C ASP A 285 27.96 -0.67 -20.82
N ASP A 286 27.28 0.40 -20.39
CA ASP A 286 27.94 1.65 -20.01
C ASP A 286 28.98 1.42 -18.90
N ALA A 287 30.22 1.84 -19.14
CA ALA A 287 31.34 1.51 -18.27
C ALA A 287 31.22 2.15 -16.88
N ALA A 288 30.65 3.36 -16.77
CA ALA A 288 30.49 4.06 -15.50
C ALA A 288 29.35 3.42 -14.69
N ALA A 289 28.22 3.12 -15.34
CA ALA A 289 27.13 2.40 -14.70
C ALA A 289 27.58 1.00 -14.22
N ALA A 290 28.31 0.26 -15.07
CA ALA A 290 28.83 -1.05 -14.71
C ALA A 290 29.82 -1.00 -13.54
N ALA A 291 30.74 -0.02 -13.52
CA ALA A 291 31.68 0.17 -12.43
C ALA A 291 30.99 0.49 -11.09
N ALA A 292 29.86 1.21 -11.13
CA ALA A 292 29.03 1.51 -9.95
C ALA A 292 28.02 0.40 -9.62
N GLY A 293 27.95 -0.65 -10.44
CA GLY A 293 26.99 -1.75 -10.31
C GLY A 293 25.53 -1.32 -10.52
N TYR A 294 25.29 -0.27 -11.31
CA TYR A 294 23.95 0.21 -11.63
C TYR A 294 23.29 -0.66 -12.70
N THR A 295 21.99 -0.87 -12.55
CA THR A 295 21.17 -1.66 -13.45
C THR A 295 20.68 -0.81 -14.61
N VAL A 296 21.26 -1.01 -15.78
CA VAL A 296 20.86 -0.33 -17.02
C VAL A 296 19.73 -1.11 -17.69
N VAL A 297 18.66 -0.41 -18.04
CA VAL A 297 17.51 -0.93 -18.79
C VAL A 297 17.24 -0.10 -20.03
N LYS A 298 16.41 -0.64 -20.92
CA LYS A 298 15.90 0.14 -22.06
C LYS A 298 14.91 1.20 -21.56
N ALA A 299 15.14 2.46 -21.93
CA ALA A 299 14.22 3.55 -21.61
C ALA A 299 12.91 3.38 -22.41
N PRO A 300 11.74 3.75 -21.84
CA PRO A 300 10.48 3.69 -22.57
C PRO A 300 10.44 4.67 -23.76
N VAL A 301 11.14 5.80 -23.63
CA VAL A 301 11.31 6.79 -24.68
C VAL A 301 12.79 7.22 -24.74
N PRO A 302 13.35 7.45 -25.94
CA PRO A 302 14.69 8.03 -26.06
C PRO A 302 14.75 9.46 -25.51
N ASN A 303 15.93 9.91 -25.08
CA ASN A 303 16.14 11.33 -24.75
C ASN A 303 16.34 12.20 -26.00
N ALA A 304 16.55 13.51 -25.81
CA ALA A 304 16.79 14.46 -26.91
C ALA A 304 18.04 14.13 -27.75
N ASP A 305 19.03 13.45 -27.17
CA ASP A 305 20.25 13.00 -27.85
C ASP A 305 20.10 11.63 -28.53
N GLY A 306 18.91 11.02 -28.48
CA GLY A 306 18.64 9.70 -29.05
C GLY A 306 19.07 8.51 -28.17
N LYS A 307 19.53 8.73 -26.93
CA LYS A 307 19.91 7.66 -26.00
C LYS A 307 18.70 6.81 -25.64
N GLN A 308 18.84 5.48 -25.79
CA GLN A 308 17.75 4.52 -25.60
C GLN A 308 17.86 3.71 -24.30
N TYR A 309 18.89 3.94 -23.51
CA TYR A 309 19.17 3.20 -22.28
C TYR A 309 19.26 4.15 -21.10
N CYS A 310 18.90 3.66 -19.93
CA CYS A 310 18.98 4.42 -18.69
C CYS A 310 19.11 3.51 -17.48
N TRP A 311 19.63 4.07 -16.39
CA TRP A 311 19.45 3.54 -15.04
C TRP A 311 18.60 4.53 -14.23
N TYR A 312 18.19 4.13 -13.03
CA TYR A 312 17.22 4.87 -12.21
C TYR A 312 17.86 5.28 -10.90
N GLN A 313 18.28 6.54 -10.79
CA GLN A 313 18.93 7.09 -9.61
C GLN A 313 17.91 7.35 -8.50
N ALA A 314 18.15 6.84 -7.29
CA ALA A 314 17.27 7.10 -6.16
C ALA A 314 17.37 8.57 -5.73
N THR A 315 16.27 9.09 -5.16
CA THR A 315 16.20 10.44 -4.63
C THR A 315 15.62 10.46 -3.22
N VAL A 316 15.89 11.56 -2.51
CA VAL A 316 15.35 11.85 -1.19
C VAL A 316 14.68 13.22 -1.16
N LYS A 317 14.07 13.56 -0.01
CA LYS A 317 13.37 14.83 0.22
C LYS A 317 12.24 15.09 -0.79
N GLY A 318 11.61 14.03 -1.28
CA GLY A 318 10.53 14.09 -2.28
C GLY A 318 11.04 14.49 -3.65
N GLY A 319 12.06 13.79 -4.17
CA GLY A 319 12.58 14.02 -5.51
C GLY A 319 13.58 15.16 -5.68
N ARG A 320 13.95 15.87 -4.60
CA ARG A 320 14.73 17.12 -4.68
C ARG A 320 16.23 16.93 -4.55
N GLU A 321 16.67 15.78 -4.08
CA GLU A 321 18.08 15.48 -3.86
C GLU A 321 18.37 14.08 -4.37
N ALA A 322 19.27 13.97 -5.36
CA ALA A 322 19.72 12.70 -5.92
C ALA A 322 20.78 12.06 -5.02
N ARG A 323 20.86 10.73 -5.04
CA ARG A 323 21.79 9.94 -4.24
C ARG A 323 22.59 8.98 -5.11
N ASP A 324 23.77 8.59 -4.66
CA ASP A 324 24.70 7.71 -5.41
C ASP A 324 24.34 6.23 -5.20
N ILE A 325 23.07 5.92 -5.42
CA ILE A 325 22.48 4.59 -5.33
C ILE A 325 21.36 4.49 -6.37
N ASP A 326 21.31 3.39 -7.11
CA ASP A 326 20.20 3.15 -8.04
C ASP A 326 19.01 2.49 -7.34
N ALA A 327 17.86 2.50 -8.00
CA ALA A 327 16.61 1.95 -7.49
C ALA A 327 16.70 0.44 -7.16
N VAL A 328 17.51 -0.31 -7.89
CA VAL A 328 17.66 -1.76 -7.73
C VAL A 328 18.51 -2.09 -6.51
N GLN A 329 19.66 -1.42 -6.36
CA GLN A 329 20.52 -1.51 -5.19
C GLN A 329 19.78 -1.08 -3.92
N LEU A 330 18.99 -0.01 -4.00
CA LEU A 330 18.14 0.44 -2.90
C LEU A 330 17.09 -0.62 -2.54
N ALA A 331 16.39 -1.18 -3.53
CA ALA A 331 15.41 -2.23 -3.32
C ALA A 331 15.98 -3.46 -2.60
N GLN A 332 17.13 -3.96 -3.06
CA GLN A 332 17.84 -5.10 -2.46
C GLN A 332 18.27 -4.81 -1.02
N ALA A 333 18.87 -3.64 -0.77
CA ALA A 333 19.27 -3.24 0.57
C ALA A 333 18.06 -3.14 1.53
N CYS A 334 16.94 -2.59 1.07
CA CYS A 334 15.73 -2.48 1.88
C CYS A 334 15.10 -3.84 2.20
N GLU A 335 15.08 -4.76 1.24
CA GLU A 335 14.62 -6.13 1.48
C GLU A 335 15.48 -6.82 2.55
N GLU A 336 16.80 -6.69 2.45
CA GLU A 336 17.73 -7.23 3.44
C GLU A 336 17.50 -6.65 4.85
N LEU A 337 17.23 -5.34 4.94
CA LEU A 337 16.93 -4.66 6.19
C LEU A 337 15.55 -5.01 6.78
N GLY A 338 14.68 -5.68 6.02
CA GLY A 338 13.40 -6.21 6.50
C GLY A 338 12.16 -5.53 5.94
N ALA A 339 12.27 -4.75 4.85
CA ALA A 339 11.09 -4.30 4.11
C ALA A 339 10.26 -5.49 3.63
N GLY A 340 8.93 -5.35 3.62
CA GLY A 340 8.02 -6.41 3.14
C GLY A 340 7.30 -6.08 1.85
N GLU A 341 7.34 -4.83 1.39
CA GLU A 341 6.74 -4.42 0.12
C GLU A 341 7.46 -3.15 -0.40
N LEU A 342 7.67 -3.06 -1.71
CA LEU A 342 8.31 -1.91 -2.34
C LEU A 342 7.31 -1.15 -3.21
N MET A 343 7.13 0.14 -2.92
CA MET A 343 6.36 1.06 -3.75
C MET A 343 7.30 1.78 -4.71
N ILE A 344 7.27 1.37 -5.98
CA ILE A 344 8.17 1.88 -7.01
C ILE A 344 7.47 2.99 -7.76
N ASN A 345 7.81 4.23 -7.39
CA ASN A 345 7.39 5.42 -8.11
C ASN A 345 8.33 5.68 -9.30
N CYS A 346 8.08 6.73 -10.05
CA CYS A 346 9.05 7.28 -10.99
C CYS A 346 8.79 8.77 -11.20
N ILE A 347 9.78 9.60 -10.88
CA ILE A 347 9.68 11.06 -11.00
C ILE A 347 9.39 11.48 -12.44
N ASN A 348 9.97 10.79 -13.43
CA ASN A 348 9.77 11.10 -14.84
C ASN A 348 8.36 10.74 -15.36
N ALA A 349 7.70 9.75 -14.77
CA ALA A 349 6.37 9.30 -15.17
C ALA A 349 5.26 9.96 -14.35
N ASP A 350 5.59 10.54 -13.20
CA ASP A 350 4.57 11.10 -12.32
C ASP A 350 3.78 12.24 -12.97
N GLY A 351 2.47 12.20 -12.79
CA GLY A 351 1.53 13.13 -13.42
C GLY A 351 1.36 13.02 -14.94
N GLN A 352 2.18 12.26 -15.67
CA GLN A 352 2.17 12.24 -17.14
C GLN A 352 0.98 11.49 -17.76
N GLY A 353 0.45 10.50 -17.05
CA GLY A 353 -0.67 9.69 -17.55
C GLY A 353 -0.31 8.85 -18.77
N SER A 354 0.96 8.47 -18.95
CA SER A 354 1.49 7.71 -20.09
C SER A 354 1.75 6.22 -19.79
N GLY A 355 1.37 5.75 -18.60
CA GLY A 355 1.59 4.38 -18.13
C GLY A 355 2.75 4.25 -17.14
N PHE A 356 2.87 3.06 -16.55
CA PHE A 356 3.92 2.73 -15.59
C PHE A 356 5.27 2.45 -16.26
N GLU A 357 6.36 2.64 -15.54
CA GLU A 357 7.72 2.36 -16.02
C GLU A 357 8.06 0.86 -15.93
N LEU A 358 7.56 0.07 -16.89
CA LEU A 358 7.65 -1.39 -16.87
C LEU A 358 9.10 -1.92 -16.79
N GLY A 359 10.04 -1.25 -17.46
CA GLY A 359 11.46 -1.64 -17.42
C GLY A 359 12.07 -1.51 -16.03
N LEU A 360 11.74 -0.44 -15.31
CA LEU A 360 12.13 -0.24 -13.91
C LEU A 360 11.46 -1.29 -13.00
N ILE A 361 10.15 -1.47 -13.14
CA ILE A 361 9.37 -2.42 -12.34
C ILE A 361 9.93 -3.84 -12.49
N GLN A 362 10.21 -4.27 -13.73
CA GLN A 362 10.79 -5.58 -13.99
C GLN A 362 12.19 -5.72 -13.39
N ALA A 363 13.06 -4.72 -13.58
CA ALA A 363 14.42 -4.76 -13.03
C ALA A 363 14.45 -4.86 -11.49
N VAL A 364 13.53 -4.18 -10.81
CA VAL A 364 13.39 -4.32 -9.35
C VAL A 364 12.89 -5.72 -8.98
N MET A 365 11.84 -6.23 -9.63
CA MET A 365 11.29 -7.56 -9.33
C MET A 365 12.25 -8.71 -9.63
N ASP A 366 13.14 -8.55 -10.61
CA ASP A 366 14.20 -9.52 -10.89
C ASP A 366 15.26 -9.55 -9.77
N ALA A 367 15.36 -8.47 -8.98
CA ALA A 367 16.38 -8.28 -7.96
C ALA A 367 15.91 -8.58 -6.53
N VAL A 368 14.60 -8.63 -6.27
CA VAL A 368 14.02 -8.85 -4.93
C VAL A 368 12.96 -9.95 -4.91
N THR A 369 12.68 -10.48 -3.73
CA THR A 369 11.65 -11.53 -3.54
C THR A 369 10.36 -11.02 -2.89
N ILE A 370 10.40 -9.82 -2.30
CA ILE A 370 9.23 -9.16 -1.71
C ILE A 370 8.32 -8.52 -2.77
N PRO A 371 7.01 -8.39 -2.48
CA PRO A 371 6.05 -7.74 -3.38
C PRO A 371 6.45 -6.33 -3.83
N VAL A 372 6.10 -6.02 -5.09
CA VAL A 372 6.30 -4.70 -5.70
C VAL A 372 4.93 -4.10 -6.05
N ILE A 373 4.79 -2.81 -5.78
CA ILE A 373 3.68 -1.95 -6.20
C ILE A 373 4.19 -1.06 -7.34
N ALA A 374 3.57 -1.18 -8.52
CA ALA A 374 3.77 -0.23 -9.62
C ALA A 374 3.08 1.11 -9.29
N SER A 375 3.82 2.21 -9.29
CA SER A 375 3.29 3.55 -9.01
C SER A 375 3.86 4.58 -10.00
N SER A 376 3.22 5.76 -10.04
CA SER A 376 3.46 6.86 -10.99
C SER A 376 3.16 6.53 -12.46
N GLY A 377 2.48 7.46 -13.16
CA GLY A 377 2.22 7.37 -14.59
C GLY A 377 0.88 6.77 -15.02
N ALA A 378 0.13 6.14 -14.11
CA ALA A 378 -1.23 5.69 -14.39
C ALA A 378 -2.16 6.84 -14.83
N GLY A 379 -3.00 6.58 -15.82
CA GLY A 379 -3.87 7.57 -16.46
C GLY A 379 -5.10 6.98 -17.13
N ALA A 380 -5.07 5.68 -17.46
CA ALA A 380 -6.19 4.96 -18.06
C ALA A 380 -6.26 3.51 -17.50
N PRO A 381 -7.44 2.84 -17.54
CA PRO A 381 -7.59 1.43 -17.12
C PRO A 381 -6.58 0.47 -17.77
N GLU A 382 -6.23 0.72 -19.03
CA GLU A 382 -5.31 -0.09 -19.81
C GLU A 382 -3.92 -0.14 -19.18
N HIS A 383 -3.48 0.93 -18.50
CA HIS A 383 -2.16 0.96 -17.86
C HIS A 383 -2.03 -0.08 -16.75
N PHE A 384 -3.11 -0.37 -16.01
CA PHE A 384 -3.13 -1.43 -15.00
C PHE A 384 -3.04 -2.80 -15.64
N THR A 385 -3.88 -3.07 -16.65
CA THR A 385 -3.86 -4.34 -17.38
C THR A 385 -2.50 -4.58 -18.06
N THR A 386 -1.92 -3.55 -18.67
CA THR A 386 -0.58 -3.62 -19.26
C THR A 386 0.47 -3.98 -18.21
N ALA A 387 0.48 -3.32 -17.04
CA ALA A 387 1.43 -3.65 -15.99
C ALA A 387 1.31 -5.09 -15.48
N PHE A 388 0.08 -5.56 -15.25
CA PHE A 388 -0.18 -6.91 -14.74
C PHE A 388 0.03 -8.03 -15.76
N ASN A 389 -0.09 -7.74 -17.06
CA ASN A 389 0.16 -8.72 -18.13
C ASN A 389 1.62 -8.74 -18.57
N ALA A 390 2.29 -7.58 -18.55
CA ALA A 390 3.68 -7.47 -18.98
C ALA A 390 4.68 -7.84 -17.87
N THR A 391 4.26 -7.82 -16.60
CA THR A 391 5.16 -8.03 -15.46
C THR A 391 4.47 -8.83 -14.35
N PRO A 392 5.22 -9.54 -13.48
CA PRO A 392 4.65 -10.30 -12.36
C PRO A 392 4.10 -9.43 -11.20
N VAL A 393 4.13 -8.10 -11.31
CA VAL A 393 3.78 -7.15 -10.24
C VAL A 393 2.44 -7.47 -9.57
N GLN A 394 2.38 -7.40 -8.24
CA GLN A 394 1.22 -7.84 -7.47
C GLN A 394 0.18 -6.73 -7.26
N ALA A 395 0.61 -5.48 -7.35
CA ALA A 395 -0.24 -4.32 -7.12
C ALA A 395 0.13 -3.16 -8.04
N ALA A 396 -0.85 -2.30 -8.30
CA ALA A 396 -0.65 -1.05 -8.99
C ALA A 396 -1.41 0.06 -8.27
N LEU A 397 -0.78 1.23 -8.20
CA LEU A 397 -1.25 2.38 -7.46
C LEU A 397 -1.52 3.54 -8.40
N ALA A 398 -2.63 4.24 -8.17
CA ALA A 398 -2.88 5.53 -8.78
C ALA A 398 -3.48 6.52 -7.77
N ALA A 399 -3.21 7.80 -7.99
CA ALA A 399 -3.75 8.89 -7.18
C ALA A 399 -4.65 9.80 -8.02
N GLY A 400 -4.04 10.54 -8.96
CA GLY A 400 -4.70 11.64 -9.64
C GLY A 400 -5.94 11.30 -10.45
N MET A 401 -5.88 10.23 -11.25
CA MET A 401 -7.00 9.82 -12.11
C MET A 401 -8.24 9.47 -11.27
N PHE A 402 -8.04 8.80 -10.13
CA PHE A 402 -9.12 8.50 -9.19
C PHE A 402 -9.59 9.77 -8.48
N HIS A 403 -8.67 10.60 -7.99
CA HIS A 403 -9.00 11.84 -7.30
C HIS A 403 -9.91 12.75 -8.15
N ARG A 404 -9.52 13.00 -9.41
CA ARG A 404 -10.22 13.84 -10.38
C ARG A 404 -11.44 13.18 -11.03
N LYS A 405 -11.70 11.90 -10.72
CA LYS A 405 -12.78 11.09 -11.32
C LYS A 405 -12.69 11.01 -12.85
N GLU A 406 -11.48 11.09 -13.39
CA GLU A 406 -11.23 10.87 -14.83
C GLU A 406 -11.44 9.39 -15.18
N VAL A 407 -11.07 8.53 -14.24
CA VAL A 407 -11.26 7.09 -14.28
C VAL A 407 -11.62 6.65 -12.86
N THR A 408 -12.61 5.78 -12.72
CA THR A 408 -13.03 5.18 -11.45
C THR A 408 -12.29 3.87 -11.18
N ILE A 409 -12.21 3.46 -9.92
CA ILE A 409 -11.63 2.16 -9.55
C ILE A 409 -12.44 1.01 -10.15
N ALA A 410 -13.76 1.16 -10.24
CA ALA A 410 -14.66 0.20 -10.87
C ALA A 410 -14.35 0.00 -12.37
N GLU A 411 -14.07 1.07 -13.12
CA GLU A 411 -13.65 0.98 -14.53
C GLU A 411 -12.32 0.24 -14.68
N VAL A 412 -11.34 0.54 -13.82
CA VAL A 412 -10.06 -0.19 -13.79
C VAL A 412 -10.28 -1.67 -13.56
N LYS A 413 -11.05 -2.03 -12.52
CA LYS A 413 -11.34 -3.43 -12.19
C LYS A 413 -12.16 -4.14 -13.26
N GLY A 414 -13.11 -3.45 -13.88
CA GLY A 414 -13.89 -3.96 -15.01
C GLY A 414 -13.01 -4.28 -16.22
N HIS A 415 -12.09 -3.37 -16.57
CA HIS A 415 -11.13 -3.58 -17.65
C HIS A 415 -10.15 -4.73 -17.33
N MET A 416 -9.66 -4.81 -16.09
CA MET A 416 -8.83 -5.92 -15.61
C MET A 416 -9.56 -7.26 -15.72
N ALA A 417 -10.80 -7.34 -15.23
CA ALA A 417 -11.61 -8.56 -15.29
C ALA A 417 -11.89 -9.00 -16.74
N ALA A 418 -12.21 -8.04 -17.63
CA ALA A 418 -12.40 -8.31 -19.06
C ALA A 418 -11.13 -8.85 -19.74
N ALA A 419 -9.95 -8.44 -19.26
CA ALA A 419 -8.66 -8.94 -19.70
C ALA A 419 -8.20 -10.23 -18.99
N GLY A 420 -9.05 -10.84 -18.14
CA GLY A 420 -8.73 -12.07 -17.41
C GLY A 420 -7.81 -11.88 -16.21
N VAL A 421 -7.55 -10.64 -15.80
CA VAL A 421 -6.75 -10.34 -14.59
C VAL A 421 -7.62 -10.55 -13.35
N PRO A 422 -7.23 -11.40 -12.38
CA PRO A 422 -8.03 -11.65 -11.18
C PRO A 422 -8.17 -10.38 -10.34
N VAL A 423 -9.40 -10.01 -9.98
CA VAL A 423 -9.72 -8.84 -9.14
C VAL A 423 -10.55 -9.24 -7.93
N ARG A 424 -10.55 -8.39 -6.89
CA ARG A 424 -11.59 -8.40 -5.85
C ARG A 424 -12.82 -7.69 -6.41
N GLY A 425 -13.96 -8.38 -6.41
CA GLY A 425 -15.25 -7.85 -6.85
C GLY A 425 -15.93 -6.93 -5.85
#